data_AF-A0A7Y3IV31-F1
#
_entry.id   AF-A0A7Y3IV31-F1
#
_cell.length_a   1.000
_cell.length_b   1.000
_cell.length_c   1.000
_cell.angle_alpha   90.00
_cell.angle_beta   90.00
_cell.angle_gamma   90.00
#
_symmetry.space_group_name_H-M   'P 1'
#
loop_
_entity.id
_entity.type
_entity.pdbx_description
1 polymer ?
#
loop_
_entity_poly.entity_id
_entity_poly.type
_entity_poly.pdbx_seq_one_letter_code
_entity_poly.pdbx_strand_id
1 'polypeptide(L)'
;MQDKRAVDAAWLEIVETAPGEVELRREGDVQSAPPLLRLQFSSDAQVMLGEHLSEVTRVMIAAGLQAVGDITRRGSSENLEGLHTLH
;
A
#
# COMPACT_ATOMS: atom_id res chain seq x y z
N MET A 1 -28.00 15.41 13.19
CA MET A 1 -26.61 15.77 12.79
C MET A 1 -25.68 14.65 13.19
N GLN A 2 -25.48 13.68 12.30
CA GLN A 2 -24.36 12.74 12.35
C GLN A 2 -23.99 12.45 10.90
N ASP A 3 -23.02 13.19 10.35
CA ASP A 3 -22.28 12.72 9.17
C ASP A 3 -20.94 12.24 9.70
N LYS A 4 -20.98 11.06 10.31
CA LYS A 4 -19.79 10.25 10.53
C LYS A 4 -19.51 9.65 9.16
N ARG A 5 -18.89 10.43 8.27
CA ARG A 5 -18.19 9.89 7.11
C ARG A 5 -17.18 8.90 7.67
N ALA A 6 -17.61 7.65 7.77
CA ALA A 6 -16.71 6.54 7.86
C ALA A 6 -15.66 6.82 6.79
N VAL A 7 -14.40 6.83 7.19
CA VAL A 7 -13.33 6.53 6.24
C VAL A 7 -13.78 5.21 5.61
N ASP A 8 -14.35 5.27 4.41
CA ASP A 8 -14.71 4.08 3.66
C ASP A 8 -13.44 3.25 3.63
N ALA A 9 -13.45 2.14 4.37
CA ALA A 9 -12.33 1.24 4.42
C ALA A 9 -12.21 0.65 3.02
N ALA A 10 -11.38 1.28 2.19
CA ALA A 10 -11.15 0.82 0.83
C ALA A 10 -10.44 -0.53 0.93
N TRP A 11 -11.14 -1.56 0.51
CA TRP A 11 -10.56 -2.89 0.38
C TRP A 11 -9.53 -2.87 -0.75
N LEU A 12 -8.45 -3.60 -0.54
CA LEU A 12 -7.34 -3.71 -1.48
C LEU A 12 -7.26 -5.14 -1.97
N GLU A 13 -7.05 -5.31 -3.27
CA GLU A 13 -6.83 -6.60 -3.91
C GLU A 13 -5.40 -6.69 -4.46
N ILE A 14 -4.83 -7.89 -4.35
CA ILE A 14 -3.52 -8.23 -4.90
C ILE A 14 -3.77 -9.15 -6.10
N VAL A 15 -3.41 -8.69 -7.30
CA VAL A 15 -3.71 -9.38 -8.56
C VAL A 15 -2.40 -9.75 -9.25
N GLU A 16 -2.21 -11.03 -9.56
CA GLU A 16 -1.12 -11.47 -10.43
C GLU A 16 -1.54 -11.23 -11.89
N THR A 17 -0.79 -10.42 -12.62
CA THR A 17 -1.11 -10.02 -14.00
C THR A 17 -0.28 -10.78 -15.05
N ALA A 18 0.90 -11.24 -14.65
CA ALA A 18 1.80 -12.09 -15.43
C ALA A 18 2.75 -12.83 -14.46
N PRO A 19 3.49 -13.87 -14.90
CA PRO A 19 4.43 -14.59 -14.05
C PRO A 19 5.44 -13.65 -13.38
N GLY A 20 5.37 -13.55 -12.06
CA GLY A 20 6.22 -12.66 -11.26
C GLY A 20 5.88 -11.17 -11.36
N GLU A 21 4.73 -10.80 -11.94
CA GLU A 21 4.20 -9.44 -11.95
C GLU A 21 2.90 -9.38 -11.16
N VAL A 22 2.87 -8.47 -10.19
CA VAL A 22 1.76 -8.31 -9.25
C VAL A 22 1.36 -6.85 -9.16
N GLU A 23 0.06 -6.60 -9.19
CA GLU A 23 -0.54 -5.29 -9.00
C GLU A 23 -1.36 -5.22 -7.70
N LEU A 24 -1.27 -4.10 -7.00
CA LEU A 24 -2.16 -3.74 -5.91
C LEU A 24 -3.24 -2.79 -6.44
N ARG A 25 -4.51 -3.10 -6.22
CA ARG A 25 -5.64 -2.31 -6.75
C ARG A 25 -6.67 -2.08 -5.64
N ARG A 26 -7.55 -1.10 -5.83
CA ARG A 26 -8.72 -0.94 -4.96
C ARG A 26 -9.80 -1.89 -5.44
N GLU A 27 -10.44 -2.58 -4.51
CA GLU A 27 -11.58 -3.41 -4.83
C GLU A 27 -12.70 -2.56 -5.45
N GLY A 28 -13.27 -3.04 -6.56
CA GLY A 28 -14.34 -2.34 -7.27
C GLY A 28 -13.87 -1.29 -8.29
N ASP A 29 -12.56 -1.05 -8.43
CA ASP A 29 -12.04 -0.23 -9.52
C ASP A 29 -12.26 -0.92 -10.87
N VAL A 30 -12.57 -0.13 -11.89
CA VAL A 30 -12.64 -0.63 -13.27
C VAL A 30 -11.27 -1.13 -13.73
N GLN A 31 -11.23 -2.17 -14.58
CA GLN A 31 -9.97 -2.76 -15.06
C GLN A 31 -9.02 -1.78 -15.76
N SER A 32 -9.55 -0.70 -16.34
CA SER A 32 -8.75 0.36 -16.97
C SER A 32 -8.11 1.33 -15.96
N ALA A 33 -8.49 1.29 -14.68
CA ALA A 33 -7.88 2.12 -13.66
C ALA A 33 -6.40 1.72 -13.47
N PRO A 34 -5.49 2.68 -13.27
CA PRO A 34 -4.10 2.37 -12.98
C PRO A 34 -3.99 1.69 -11.60
N PRO A 35 -3.08 0.72 -11.43
CA PRO A 35 -2.84 0.11 -10.13
C PRO A 35 -2.23 1.10 -9.14
N LEU A 36 -2.44 0.87 -7.84
CA LEU A 36 -1.82 1.64 -6.76
C LEU A 36 -0.31 1.39 -6.68
N LEU A 37 0.09 0.15 -6.97
CA LEU A 37 1.47 -0.31 -6.99
C LEU A 37 1.59 -1.44 -8.00
N ARG A 38 2.73 -1.51 -8.68
CA ARG A 38 3.16 -2.67 -9.45
C ARG A 38 4.47 -3.19 -8.88
N LEU A 39 4.56 -4.50 -8.71
CA LEU A 39 5.73 -5.21 -8.21
C LEU A 39 6.12 -6.26 -9.26
N GLN A 40 7.39 -6.28 -9.64
CA GLN A 40 7.89 -7.19 -10.67
C GLN A 40 9.17 -7.86 -10.18
N PHE A 41 9.15 -9.18 -10.10
CA PHE A 41 10.30 -9.99 -9.72
C PHE A 41 11.16 -10.28 -10.94
N SER A 42 12.48 -10.14 -10.80
CA SER A 42 13.41 -10.61 -11.81
C SER A 42 13.29 -12.13 -12.01
N SER A 43 13.72 -12.61 -13.18
CA SER A 43 13.77 -14.06 -13.46
C SER A 43 14.49 -14.83 -12.36
N ASP A 44 15.62 -14.31 -11.89
CA ASP A 44 16.46 -14.95 -10.88
C ASP A 44 15.75 -15.00 -9.53
N ALA A 45 15.03 -13.93 -9.16
CA ALA A 45 14.23 -13.91 -7.95
C ALA A 45 13.05 -14.89 -8.03
N GLN A 46 12.42 -15.04 -9.19
CA GLN A 46 11.35 -16.03 -9.39
C GLN A 46 11.87 -17.45 -9.22
N VAL A 47 13.05 -17.77 -9.79
CA VAL A 47 13.69 -19.08 -9.62
C VAL A 47 14.09 -19.31 -8.17
N MET A 48 14.68 -18.31 -7.52
CA MET A 48 15.15 -18.41 -6.13
C MET A 48 13.99 -18.57 -5.14
N LEU A 49 12.88 -17.84 -5.33
CA LEU A 49 11.75 -17.81 -4.41
C LEU A 49 10.76 -18.94 -4.68
N GLY A 50 10.64 -19.41 -5.92
CA GLY A 50 9.82 -20.55 -6.30
C GLY A 50 8.40 -20.49 -5.73
N GLU A 51 8.04 -21.50 -4.94
CA GLU A 51 6.72 -21.60 -4.29
C GLU A 51 6.44 -20.50 -3.24
N HIS A 52 7.49 -19.88 -2.69
CA HIS A 52 7.36 -18.81 -1.70
C HIS A 52 7.11 -17.42 -2.32
N LEU A 53 7.16 -17.28 -3.65
CA LEU A 53 6.98 -16.00 -4.34
C LEU A 53 5.70 -15.28 -3.91
N SER A 54 4.58 -16.02 -3.80
CA SER A 54 3.29 -15.46 -3.40
C SER A 54 3.26 -14.97 -1.95
N GLU A 55 3.95 -15.67 -1.05
CA GLU A 55 4.03 -15.31 0.37
C GLU A 55 4.90 -14.06 0.56
N VAL A 56 6.07 -14.05 -0.09
CA VAL A 56 6.98 -12.90 -0.09
C VAL A 56 6.28 -11.66 -0.64
N THR A 57 5.52 -11.80 -1.72
CA THR A 57 4.71 -10.71 -2.29
C THR A 57 3.75 -10.10 -1.25
N ARG A 58 2.99 -10.94 -0.54
CA ARG A 58 2.05 -10.46 0.50
C ARG A 58 2.77 -9.74 1.62
N VAL A 59 3.89 -10.28 2.09
CA VAL A 59 4.72 -9.68 3.14
C VAL A 59 5.26 -8.32 2.71
N MET A 60 5.79 -8.21 1.48
CA MET A 60 6.31 -6.95 0.93
C MET A 60 5.24 -5.88 0.86
N ILE A 61 4.05 -6.23 0.38
CA ILE A 61 2.91 -5.29 0.30
C ILE A 61 2.48 -4.86 1.70
N ALA A 62 2.34 -5.80 2.64
CA ALA A 62 1.97 -5.48 4.02
C ALA A 62 3.02 -4.55 4.68
N ALA A 63 4.31 -4.86 4.53
CA ALA A 63 5.39 -4.04 5.05
C ALA A 63 5.39 -2.63 4.45
N GLY A 64 5.15 -2.52 3.14
CA GLY A 64 5.00 -1.22 2.46
C GLY A 64 3.84 -0.39 3.02
N LEU A 65 2.68 -1.01 3.24
CA LEU A 65 1.52 -0.35 3.83
C LEU A 65 1.80 0.14 5.26
N GLN A 66 2.47 -0.67 6.09
CA GLN A 66 2.88 -0.24 7.43
C GLN A 66 3.84 0.96 7.36
N ALA A 67 4.86 0.89 6.49
CA ALA A 67 5.82 1.98 6.31
C ALA A 67 5.16 3.28 5.86
N VAL A 68 4.19 3.22 4.94
CA VAL A 68 3.39 4.38 4.53
C VAL A 68 2.63 4.97 5.72
N GLY A 69 1.98 4.13 6.53
CA GLY A 69 1.29 4.57 7.74
C GLY A 69 2.21 5.31 8.72
N ASP A 70 3.42 4.81 8.93
CA ASP A 70 4.42 5.45 9.79
C ASP A 70 4.93 6.79 9.21
N ILE A 71 5.12 6.87 7.90
CA ILE A 71 5.47 8.13 7.21
C ILE A 71 4.35 9.16 7.39
N THR A 72 3.10 8.77 7.18
CA THR A 72 1.94 9.67 7.35
C THR A 72 1.82 10.18 8.79
N ARG A 73 2.04 9.31 9.79
CA ARG A 73 1.99 9.68 11.21
C ARG A 73 3.09 10.66 11.60
N ARG A 74 4.31 10.47 11.10
CA ARG A 74 5.43 11.38 11.36
C ARG A 74 5.19 12.76 10.74
N GLY A 75 4.79 12.80 9.47
CA GLY A 75 4.52 14.07 8.77
C GLY A 75 3.33 14.87 9.32
N SER A 76 2.40 14.22 10.02
CA SER A 76 1.30 14.91 10.72
C SER A 76 1.70 15.46 12.10
N SER A 77 2.82 15.01 12.67
CA SER A 77 3.31 15.44 13.99
C SER A 77 4.21 16.69 13.91
N GLU A 78 4.90 16.91 12.80
CA GLU A 78 5.81 18.07 12.60
C GLU A 78 5.09 19.41 12.35
N ASN A 79 3.77 19.39 12.13
CA ASN A 79 2.98 20.60 11.83
C ASN A 79 2.38 21.28 13.08
N LEU A 80 2.65 20.75 14.28
CA LEU A 80 2.12 21.24 15.57
C LEU A 80 3.14 22.03 16.42
N GLU A 81 4.40 22.13 16.00
CA GLU A 81 5.44 22.87 16.74
C GLU A 81 5.58 24.35 16.33
N GLY A 82 4.60 24.91 15.60
CA GLY A 82 4.60 26.30 15.16
C GLY A 82 3.78 27.28 16.02
N LEU A 83 3.02 26.82 17.01
CA LEU A 83 2.19 27.71 17.82
C LEU A 83 2.96 28.22 19.06
N HIS A 84 4.03 28.99 18.82
CA HIS A 84 4.66 29.77 19.89
C HIS A 84 3.74 30.93 20.27
N THR A 85 2.97 30.77 21.36
CA THR A 85 2.34 31.91 22.03
C THR A 85 3.43 32.70 22.75
N LEU A 86 3.73 33.90 22.24
CA LEU A 86 4.55 34.89 22.96
C LEU A 86 3.68 35.51 24.07
N HIS A 87 4.08 35.32 25.32
CA HIS A 87 3.66 36.13 26.47
C HIS A 87 4.61 37.30 26.65
#